data_AF-A0A1Z1XBD4-F1
#
_entry.id   AF-A0A1Z1XBD4-F1
#
_cell.length_a   1.000
_cell.length_b   1.000
_cell.length_c   1.000
_cell.angle_alpha   90.00
_cell.angle_beta   90.00
_cell.angle_gamma   90.00
#
_symmetry.space_group_name_H-M   'P 1'
#
loop_
_entity.id
_entity.type
_entity.pdbx_description
1 polymer ?
#
loop_
_entity_poly.entity_id
_entity_poly.type
_entity_poly.pdbx_seq_one_letter_code
_entity_poly.pdbx_strand_id
1 'polypeptide(L)'
;MKIKLLKLATPINTSSFTKDLLSNLPAYRRGLSPLLRGLEIGMAHGYFLVGPFDKLGPLRNTEVGLLSGFLSAVGLIVILTTCLSMYGNVSFEKEESKDRLQTAEGWGEFTAGFLVGAVGGAGFAYLLLANIPVLVLLVK
;
A
#
# COMPACT_ATOMS: atom_id res chain seq x y z
N MET A 1 11.89 14.86 37.94
CA MET A 1 11.95 13.42 37.58
C MET A 1 10.75 13.11 36.68
N LYS A 2 10.92 13.13 35.35
CA LYS A 2 9.86 12.78 34.39
C LYS A 2 10.19 11.43 33.77
N ILE A 3 9.59 10.36 34.27
CA ILE A 3 9.41 9.15 33.46
C ILE A 3 7.92 8.86 33.43
N LYS A 4 7.27 9.37 32.39
CA LYS A 4 5.95 8.88 31.98
C LYS A 4 5.97 8.76 30.46
N LEU A 5 6.70 7.75 29.99
CA LEU A 5 6.62 7.24 28.63
C LEU A 5 6.44 5.72 28.76
N LEU A 6 5.28 5.22 28.34
CA LEU A 6 4.84 3.82 28.47
C LEU A 6 5.51 2.90 27.42
N LYS A 7 6.76 3.19 27.01
CA LYS A 7 7.45 2.48 25.92
C LYS A 7 8.75 1.86 26.43
N LEU A 8 8.85 0.53 26.33
CA LEU A 8 10.03 -0.23 26.72
C LEU A 8 10.99 -0.38 25.55
N ALA A 9 12.26 -0.05 25.77
CA ALA A 9 13.31 -0.27 24.79
C ALA A 9 13.69 -1.77 24.77
N THR A 10 13.41 -2.44 23.66
CA THR A 10 13.73 -3.86 23.46
C THR A 10 14.53 -4.02 22.17
N PRO A 11 15.31 -5.10 21.97
CA PRO A 11 16.03 -5.34 20.73
C PRO A 11 15.13 -5.31 19.47
N ILE A 12 13.86 -5.65 19.60
CA ILE A 12 12.87 -5.56 18.52
C ILE A 12 12.46 -4.11 18.22
N ASN A 13 12.30 -3.28 19.24
CA ASN A 13 11.77 -1.91 19.12
C ASN A 13 12.86 -0.82 18.97
N THR A 14 14.07 -1.05 19.48
CA THR A 14 15.13 -0.02 19.55
C THR A 14 16.45 -0.39 18.90
N SER A 15 16.58 -1.56 18.26
CA SER A 15 17.78 -1.90 17.49
C SER A 15 18.02 -0.92 16.34
N SER A 16 19.29 -0.76 15.96
CA SER A 16 19.69 0.03 14.78
C SER A 16 19.03 -0.50 13.51
N PHE A 17 19.02 -1.82 13.32
CA PHE A 17 18.38 -2.46 12.17
C PHE A 17 16.88 -2.14 12.05
N THR A 18 16.09 -2.32 13.12
CA THR A 18 14.65 -2.05 13.03
C THR A 18 14.37 -0.57 12.79
N LYS A 19 15.15 0.33 13.40
CA LYS A 19 15.01 1.77 13.18
C LYS A 19 15.36 2.17 11.74
N ASP A 20 16.43 1.61 11.18
CA ASP A 20 16.86 1.91 9.82
C ASP A 20 15.87 1.33 8.79
N LEU A 21 15.36 0.12 9.02
CA LEU A 21 14.33 -0.46 8.16
C LEU A 21 13.03 0.37 8.19
N LEU A 22 12.52 0.69 9.39
CA LEU A 22 11.29 1.46 9.55
C LEU A 22 11.41 2.89 9.04
N SER A 23 12.56 3.56 9.24
CA SER A 23 12.75 4.94 8.77
C SER A 23 12.89 5.04 7.25
N ASN A 24 13.27 3.95 6.57
CA ASN A 24 13.36 3.90 5.11
C ASN A 24 12.09 3.40 4.41
N LEU A 25 11.10 2.91 5.17
CA LEU A 25 9.80 2.52 4.61
C LEU A 25 9.07 3.73 4.03
N PRO A 26 8.27 3.56 2.96
CA PRO A 26 7.66 4.69 2.24
C PRO A 26 6.79 5.57 3.13
N ALA A 27 6.16 5.00 4.16
CA ALA A 27 5.36 5.74 5.12
C ALA A 27 6.17 6.76 5.95
N TYR A 28 7.42 6.42 6.31
CA TYR A 28 8.25 7.19 7.24
C TYR A 28 9.48 7.82 6.58
N ARG A 29 9.74 7.51 5.30
CA ARG A 29 10.89 8.04 4.55
C ARG A 29 10.80 9.55 4.46
N ARG A 30 11.86 10.22 4.93
CA ARG A 30 11.97 11.68 4.92
C ARG A 30 12.14 12.20 3.49
N GLY A 31 11.55 13.35 3.21
CA GLY A 31 11.69 14.04 1.92
C GLY A 31 10.77 13.55 0.79
N LEU A 32 9.96 12.51 1.02
CA LEU A 32 8.94 12.10 0.04
C LEU A 32 7.67 12.93 0.15
N SER A 33 7.12 13.34 -0.99
CA SER A 33 5.78 13.93 -1.08
C SER A 33 4.72 12.91 -0.66
N PRO A 34 3.60 13.34 -0.04
CA PRO A 34 2.52 12.45 0.36
C PRO A 34 2.00 11.58 -0.81
N LEU A 35 1.92 12.16 -2.01
CA LEU A 35 1.58 11.45 -3.25
C LEU A 35 2.50 10.25 -3.53
N LEU A 36 3.83 10.44 -3.48
CA LEU A 36 4.79 9.38 -3.80
C LEU A 36 4.77 8.27 -2.75
N ARG A 37 4.54 8.64 -1.48
CA ARG A 37 4.34 7.67 -0.40
C ARG A 37 3.09 6.83 -0.67
N GLY A 38 1.99 7.47 -1.01
CA GLY A 38 0.74 6.79 -1.39
C GLY A 38 0.94 5.86 -2.58
N LEU A 39 1.66 6.31 -3.60
CA LEU A 39 1.94 5.53 -4.80
C LEU A 39 2.75 4.26 -4.51
N GLU A 40 3.87 4.35 -3.80
CA GLU A 40 4.73 3.20 -3.50
C GLU A 40 3.99 2.18 -2.62
N ILE A 41 3.21 2.66 -1.64
CA ILE A 41 2.37 1.80 -0.78
C ILE A 41 1.26 1.16 -1.60
N GLY A 42 0.59 1.92 -2.45
CA GLY A 42 -0.46 1.45 -3.35
C GLY A 42 0.07 0.34 -4.25
N MET A 43 1.19 0.57 -4.93
CA MET A 43 1.83 -0.42 -5.80
C MET A 43 2.09 -1.76 -5.10
N ALA A 44 2.67 -1.72 -3.89
CA ALA A 44 2.93 -2.92 -3.12
C ALA A 44 1.65 -3.68 -2.74
N HIS A 45 0.63 -2.97 -2.25
CA HIS A 45 -0.63 -3.59 -1.84
C HIS A 45 -1.44 -4.10 -3.03
N GLY A 46 -1.53 -3.32 -4.11
CA GLY A 46 -2.22 -3.72 -5.33
C GLY A 46 -1.62 -4.96 -5.97
N TYR A 47 -0.28 -5.03 -6.03
CA TYR A 47 0.43 -6.21 -6.53
C TYR A 47 0.15 -7.45 -5.68
N PHE A 48 0.23 -7.32 -4.35
CA PHE A 48 0.04 -8.42 -3.43
C PHE A 48 -1.41 -8.94 -3.40
N LEU A 49 -2.40 -8.04 -3.43
CA LEU A 49 -3.81 -8.40 -3.26
C LEU A 49 -4.37 -9.27 -4.40
N VAL A 50 -3.80 -9.21 -5.60
CA VAL A 50 -4.22 -10.07 -6.71
C VAL A 50 -3.99 -11.56 -6.41
N GLY A 51 -2.93 -11.89 -5.68
CA GLY A 51 -2.53 -13.29 -5.43
C GLY A 51 -3.60 -14.13 -4.71
N PRO A 52 -4.10 -13.70 -3.53
CA PRO A 52 -5.17 -14.41 -2.83
C PRO A 52 -6.45 -14.56 -3.66
N PHE A 53 -6.87 -13.51 -4.38
CA PHE A 53 -8.09 -13.58 -5.18
C PHE A 53 -7.96 -14.47 -6.42
N ASP A 54 -6.78 -14.54 -7.03
CA ASP A 54 -6.50 -15.46 -8.14
C ASP A 54 -6.48 -16.93 -7.68
N LYS A 55 -5.75 -17.23 -6.59
CA LYS A 55 -5.51 -18.63 -6.16
C LYS A 55 -6.58 -19.22 -5.26
N LEU A 56 -7.23 -18.39 -4.43
CA LEU A 56 -8.23 -18.81 -3.46
C LEU A 56 -9.62 -18.28 -3.81
N GLY A 57 -9.79 -17.59 -4.94
CA GLY A 57 -11.08 -17.12 -5.41
C GLY A 57 -12.03 -18.25 -5.80
N PRO A 58 -13.35 -18.00 -5.76
CA PRO A 58 -14.36 -19.00 -6.14
C PRO A 58 -14.24 -19.42 -7.60
N LEU A 59 -13.77 -18.52 -8.47
CA LEU A 59 -13.62 -18.73 -9.92
C LEU A 59 -12.22 -19.21 -10.33
N ARG A 60 -11.36 -19.62 -9.38
CA ARG A 60 -9.95 -20.02 -9.63
C ARG A 60 -9.74 -21.13 -10.66
N ASN A 61 -10.72 -22.01 -10.85
CA ASN A 61 -10.64 -23.15 -11.76
C ASN A 61 -11.23 -22.85 -13.15
N THR A 62 -11.59 -21.60 -13.42
CA THR A 62 -12.20 -21.18 -14.68
C THR A 62 -11.20 -20.41 -15.52
N GLU A 63 -11.43 -20.36 -16.84
CA GLU A 63 -10.60 -19.59 -17.78
C GLU A 63 -10.58 -18.09 -17.45
N VAL A 64 -11.60 -17.60 -16.72
CA VAL A 64 -11.72 -16.21 -16.26
C VAL A 64 -11.21 -15.99 -14.83
N GLY A 65 -10.57 -16.98 -14.21
CA GLY A 65 -10.11 -16.93 -12.82
C GLY A 65 -9.19 -15.73 -12.54
N LEU A 66 -8.23 -15.49 -13.42
CA LEU A 66 -7.29 -14.36 -13.32
C LEU A 66 -7.98 -12.99 -13.44
N LEU A 67 -8.94 -12.88 -14.37
CA LEU A 67 -9.71 -11.63 -14.57
C LEU A 67 -10.63 -11.35 -13.37
N SER A 68 -11.30 -12.38 -12.87
CA SER A 68 -12.12 -12.29 -11.66
C SER A 68 -11.28 -11.92 -10.44
N GLY A 69 -10.09 -12.50 -10.30
CA GLY A 69 -9.14 -12.19 -9.23
C GLY A 69 -8.71 -10.72 -9.27
N PHE A 70 -8.36 -10.22 -10.46
CA PHE A 70 -8.03 -8.81 -10.68
C PHE A 70 -9.20 -7.87 -10.34
N LEU A 71 -10.40 -8.14 -10.85
CA LEU A 71 -11.60 -7.32 -10.57
C LEU A 71 -11.93 -7.29 -9.08
N SER A 72 -11.78 -8.42 -8.39
CA SER A 72 -12.01 -8.51 -6.93
C SER A 72 -10.97 -7.70 -6.14
N ALA A 73 -9.70 -7.74 -6.57
CA ALA A 73 -8.65 -6.92 -5.98
C ALA A 73 -8.91 -5.42 -6.18
N VAL A 74 -9.32 -5.00 -7.39
CA VAL A 74 -9.69 -3.60 -7.67
C VAL A 74 -10.88 -3.16 -6.82
N GLY A 75 -11.91 -4.01 -6.68
CA GLY A 75 -13.04 -3.73 -5.80
C GLY A 75 -12.60 -3.47 -4.36
N LEU A 76 -11.70 -4.30 -3.82
CA LEU A 76 -11.14 -4.11 -2.48
C LEU A 76 -10.31 -2.82 -2.37
N ILE A 77 -9.52 -2.48 -3.40
CA ILE A 77 -8.73 -1.25 -3.46
C ILE A 77 -9.62 0.00 -3.39
N VAL A 78 -10.76 -0.01 -4.09
CA VAL A 78 -11.72 1.10 -4.06
C VAL A 78 -12.32 1.27 -2.66
N ILE A 79 -12.65 0.17 -1.98
CA ILE A 79 -13.13 0.20 -0.59
C ILE A 79 -12.06 0.79 0.33
N LEU A 80 -10.82 0.31 0.25
CA LEU A 80 -9.69 0.81 1.04
C LEU A 80 -9.43 2.30 0.79
N THR A 81 -9.50 2.73 -0.48
CA THR A 81 -9.35 4.13 -0.86
C THR A 81 -10.45 4.99 -0.23
N THR A 82 -11.69 4.51 -0.23
CA THR A 82 -12.82 5.20 0.40
C THR A 82 -12.63 5.31 1.91
N CYS A 83 -12.15 4.24 2.57
CA CYS A 83 -11.80 4.27 3.99
C CYS A 83 -10.70 5.29 4.30
N LEU A 84 -9.67 5.37 3.46
CA LEU A 84 -8.60 6.36 3.57
C LEU A 84 -9.15 7.78 3.41
N SER A 85 -10.02 8.03 2.42
CA SER A 85 -10.66 9.34 2.24
C SER A 85 -11.51 9.74 3.44
N MET A 86 -12.31 8.83 3.98
CA MET A 86 -13.10 9.09 5.19
C MET A 86 -12.20 9.41 6.39
N TYR A 87 -11.11 8.65 6.59
CA TYR A 87 -10.14 8.91 7.65
C TYR A 87 -9.51 10.30 7.53
N GLY A 88 -9.13 10.72 6.32
CA GLY A 88 -8.56 12.04 6.08
C GLY A 88 -9.52 13.19 6.42
N ASN A 89 -10.80 13.01 6.09
CA ASN A 89 -11.81 14.03 6.34
C ASN A 89 -12.14 14.22 7.84
N VAL A 90 -12.07 13.15 8.64
CA VAL A 90 -12.42 13.23 10.08
C VAL A 90 -11.22 13.42 11.01
N SER A 91 -10.01 13.08 10.58
CA SER A 91 -8.85 13.04 11.48
C SER A 91 -8.02 14.31 11.47
N PHE A 92 -8.11 15.13 10.43
CA PHE A 92 -7.28 16.32 10.25
C PHE A 92 -8.12 17.59 10.41
N GLU A 93 -8.50 17.90 11.66
CA GLU A 93 -9.01 19.23 12.02
C GLU A 93 -7.81 20.18 12.23
N LYS A 94 -7.91 21.36 11.62
CA LYS A 94 -6.87 22.41 11.51
C LYS A 94 -6.03 22.57 12.79
N GLU A 95 -4.79 22.05 12.83
CA GLU A 95 -3.63 22.62 13.56
C GLU A 95 -2.31 22.00 13.04
N GLU A 96 -1.23 22.77 13.15
CA GLU A 96 0.15 22.54 12.66
C GLU A 96 0.68 21.10 12.84
N SER A 97 0.55 20.27 11.80
CA SER A 97 1.29 19.01 11.73
C SER A 97 2.71 19.25 11.21
N LYS A 98 3.72 18.74 11.93
CA LYS A 98 5.13 18.79 11.50
C LYS A 98 5.42 17.97 10.23
N ASP A 99 4.54 17.02 9.89
CA ASP A 99 4.65 16.20 8.68
C ASP A 99 3.58 16.62 7.65
N ARG A 100 3.99 16.73 6.39
CA ARG A 100 3.14 17.09 5.25
C ARG A 100 2.06 16.03 4.98
N LEU A 101 2.22 14.82 5.49
CA LEU A 101 1.24 13.74 5.39
C LEU A 101 0.03 13.93 6.32
N GLN A 102 0.22 14.61 7.46
CA GLN A 102 -0.80 14.76 8.51
C GLN A 102 -1.67 16.02 8.32
N THR A 103 -1.88 16.42 7.06
CA THR A 103 -2.78 17.52 6.68
C THR A 103 -3.88 16.95 5.80
N ALA A 104 -5.05 17.61 5.78
CA ALA A 104 -6.16 17.19 4.92
C ALA A 104 -5.75 17.15 3.43
N GLU A 105 -4.98 18.15 2.97
CA GLU A 105 -4.45 18.21 1.60
C GLU A 105 -3.46 17.09 1.31
N GLY A 106 -2.47 16.88 2.18
CA GLY A 106 -1.45 15.84 2.01
C GLY A 106 -2.03 14.43 2.09
N TRP A 107 -3.04 14.21 2.93
CA TRP A 107 -3.75 12.94 2.98
C TRP A 107 -4.61 12.70 1.74
N GLY A 108 -5.17 13.76 1.16
CA GLY A 108 -5.83 13.71 -0.15
C GLY A 108 -4.87 13.25 -1.25
N GLU A 109 -3.68 13.87 -1.34
CA GLU A 109 -2.61 13.46 -2.26
C GLU A 109 -2.18 12.00 -2.03
N PHE A 110 -2.01 11.60 -0.77
CA PHE A 110 -1.68 10.23 -0.40
C PHE A 110 -2.74 9.24 -0.90
N THR A 111 -4.02 9.56 -0.70
CA THR A 111 -5.13 8.69 -1.09
C THR A 111 -5.24 8.58 -2.61
N ALA A 112 -5.03 9.67 -3.34
CA ALA A 112 -4.94 9.67 -4.79
C ALA A 112 -3.77 8.81 -5.30
N GLY A 113 -2.60 8.96 -4.69
CA GLY A 113 -1.42 8.14 -4.99
C GLY A 113 -1.66 6.66 -4.72
N PHE A 114 -2.30 6.32 -3.59
CA PHE A 114 -2.65 4.96 -3.23
C PHE A 114 -3.56 4.30 -4.27
N LEU A 115 -4.62 4.99 -4.71
CA LEU A 115 -5.55 4.46 -5.70
C LEU A 115 -4.84 4.16 -7.03
N VAL A 116 -4.10 5.14 -7.56
CA VAL A 116 -3.39 4.99 -8.84
C VAL A 116 -2.32 3.90 -8.75
N GLY A 117 -1.54 3.90 -7.66
CA GLY A 117 -0.51 2.91 -7.42
C GLY A 117 -1.07 1.50 -7.25
N ALA A 118 -2.17 1.35 -6.52
CA ALA A 118 -2.78 0.06 -6.26
C ALA A 118 -3.46 -0.53 -7.50
N VAL A 119 -4.19 0.27 -8.28
CA VAL A 119 -4.75 -0.21 -9.55
C VAL A 119 -3.63 -0.55 -10.53
N GLY A 120 -2.58 0.26 -10.62
CA GLY A 120 -1.40 -0.01 -11.45
C GLY A 120 -0.65 -1.27 -11.02
N GLY A 121 -0.44 -1.47 -9.72
CA GLY A 121 0.21 -2.66 -9.16
C GLY A 121 -0.61 -3.94 -9.39
N ALA A 122 -1.92 -3.86 -9.23
CA ALA A 122 -2.83 -4.97 -9.53
C ALA A 122 -2.83 -5.30 -11.04
N GLY A 123 -2.82 -4.28 -11.90
CA GLY A 123 -2.72 -4.45 -13.35
C GLY A 123 -1.38 -5.07 -13.76
N PHE A 124 -0.29 -4.65 -13.12
CA PHE A 124 1.03 -5.24 -13.35
C PHE A 124 1.10 -6.71 -12.92
N ALA A 125 0.53 -7.07 -11.77
CA ALA A 125 0.41 -8.45 -11.33
C ALA A 125 -0.42 -9.29 -12.32
N TYR A 126 -1.55 -8.76 -12.79
CA TYR A 126 -2.38 -9.40 -13.82
C TYR A 126 -1.60 -9.67 -15.10
N LEU A 127 -0.88 -8.67 -15.62
CA LEU A 127 -0.07 -8.81 -16.84
C LEU A 127 1.06 -9.82 -16.67
N LEU A 128 1.73 -9.84 -15.53
CA LEU A 128 2.78 -10.82 -15.24
C LEU A 128 2.21 -12.24 -15.20
N LEU A 129 1.09 -12.45 -14.50
CA LEU A 129 0.44 -13.76 -14.41
C LEU A 129 -0.09 -14.24 -15.77
N ALA A 130 -0.63 -13.33 -16.59
CA ALA A 130 -1.11 -13.64 -17.94
C ALA A 130 0.03 -14.03 -18.90
N ASN A 131 1.24 -13.49 -18.70
CA ASN A 131 2.38 -13.67 -19.60
C ASN A 131 3.49 -14.56 -19.01
N ILE A 132 3.22 -15.33 -17.94
CA ILE A 132 4.18 -16.29 -17.35
C ILE A 132 4.86 -17.18 -18.41
N PRO A 133 4.14 -17.78 -19.39
CA PRO A 133 4.78 -18.65 -20.37
C PRO A 133 5.86 -17.94 -21.19
N VAL A 134 5.62 -16.67 -21.55
CA VAL A 134 6.58 -15.84 -22.30
C VAL A 134 7.79 -15.48 -21.44
N LEU A 135 7.55 -15.13 -20.17
CA LEU A 135 8.60 -14.78 -19.22
C LEU A 135 9.54 -15.96 -18.94
N VAL A 136 8.98 -17.17 -18.79
CA VAL A 136 9.78 -18.40 -18.58
C VAL A 136 10.66 -18.72 -19.78
N LEU A 137 10.20 -18.39 -21.00
CA LEU A 137 10.98 -18.57 -22.22
C LEU A 137 12.13 -17.56 -22.36
N LEU A 138 11.97 -16.34 -21.84
CA LEU A 138 13.02 -15.30 -21.89
C LEU A 138 14.17 -15.53 -20.90
N VAL A 139 13.92 -16.28 -19.82
CA VAL A 139 14.90 -16.52 -18.74
C VAL A 139 15.72 -17.80 -19.00
N LYS A 140 15.35 -18.60 -20.01
CA LYS A 140 16.10 -19.78 -20.48
C LYS A 140 16.99 -19.43 -21.65
#